data_AF-A0A3B8V186-F1
#
_entry.id   AF-A0A3B8V186-F1
#
_cell.length_a   1.000
_cell.length_b   1.000
_cell.length_c   1.000
_cell.angle_alpha   90.00
_cell.angle_beta   90.00
_cell.angle_gamma   90.00
#
_symmetry.space_group_name_H-M   'P 1'
#
loop_
_entity.id
_entity.type
_entity.pdbx_description
1 polymer ?
#
loop_
_entity_poly.entity_id
_entity_poly.type
_entity_poly.pdbx_seq_one_letter_code
_entity_poly.pdbx_strand_id
1 'polypeptide(L)'
;LMVISGGSGAVRIRGATDAPSRNVELRSILITPTPGVLVPVGVDAEDVHDLRLLDLRVTRWQRAAIELRNTSNVRVARLTLQGDRQASTGVRMNEGVRNTRIEKSALLIIGGSGVAAGLPSSPAPEASTPTPAVDGLVIDGCIFERIAIPVTIGSAKDVRIERCTIVDPSAAVFELRRPAARWATATDVRASGNLVTWKVNGLARLFIDDQPDASIDFGPNLWWAATMPTALQWLGGFPDDASPQVLEVDPRLVPRSYRPLEAEAVGFGHLAEADASASKDVDPRDSTEDPPNPGP
;
A
#
# COMPACT_ATOMS: atom_id res chain seq x y z
N LEU A 1 6.89 18.93 -16.16
CA LEU A 1 5.78 19.29 -17.10
C LEU A 1 4.56 18.45 -16.72
N MET A 2 3.40 19.07 -16.45
CA MET A 2 2.16 18.30 -16.24
C MET A 2 1.48 18.10 -17.60
N VAL A 3 1.32 16.84 -18.01
CA VAL A 3 0.67 16.49 -19.28
C VAL A 3 -0.59 15.69 -18.97
N ILE A 4 -1.75 16.21 -19.39
CA ILE A 4 -3.00 15.47 -19.41
C ILE A 4 -3.10 14.83 -20.80
N SER A 5 -2.65 13.59 -20.98
CA SER A 5 -2.68 12.90 -22.29
C SER A 5 -2.97 11.40 -22.18
N GLY A 6 -3.99 10.94 -22.91
CA GLY A 6 -4.57 9.60 -22.78
C GLY A 6 -3.73 8.38 -23.21
N GLY A 7 -2.48 8.54 -23.68
CA GLY A 7 -1.69 7.42 -24.23
C GLY A 7 -1.01 6.45 -23.23
N SER A 8 -0.80 6.79 -21.95
CA SER A 8 -0.20 5.89 -20.94
C SER A 8 -0.81 6.06 -19.55
N GLY A 9 -1.23 7.27 -19.21
CA GLY A 9 -2.13 7.51 -18.08
C GLY A 9 -2.96 8.78 -18.21
N ALA A 10 -4.05 8.90 -17.45
CA ALA A 10 -4.94 10.07 -17.52
C ALA A 10 -4.25 11.35 -17.04
N VAL A 11 -3.43 11.25 -16.00
CA VAL A 11 -2.54 12.32 -15.53
C VAL A 11 -1.10 11.82 -15.55
N ARG A 12 -0.20 12.53 -16.25
CA ARG A 12 1.23 12.21 -16.25
C ARG A 12 2.04 13.34 -15.64
N ILE A 13 2.93 12.96 -14.74
CA ILE A 13 3.90 13.86 -14.09
C ILE A 13 5.29 13.29 -14.38
N ARG A 14 6.06 13.99 -15.20
CA ARG A 14 7.42 13.59 -15.58
C ARG A 14 8.42 14.67 -15.18
N GLY A 15 9.46 14.28 -14.44
CA GLY A 15 10.73 14.97 -14.39
C GLY A 15 11.73 14.37 -15.38
N ALA A 16 12.99 14.80 -15.27
CA ALA A 16 14.14 14.10 -15.83
C ALA A 16 15.05 13.67 -14.67
N THR A 17 15.88 12.64 -14.88
CA THR A 17 16.78 12.13 -13.83
C THR A 17 17.72 13.21 -13.25
N ASP A 18 18.18 14.13 -14.08
CA ASP A 18 19.03 15.27 -13.71
C ASP A 18 18.25 16.54 -13.33
N ALA A 19 16.96 16.59 -13.67
CA ALA A 19 16.06 17.69 -13.38
C ALA A 19 14.66 17.17 -12.96
N PRO A 20 14.54 16.55 -11.77
CA PRO A 20 13.29 15.93 -11.35
C PRO A 20 12.21 16.98 -11.10
N SER A 21 10.94 16.60 -11.31
CA SER A 21 9.82 17.44 -10.89
C SER A 21 9.72 17.43 -9.37
N ARG A 22 9.46 18.59 -8.75
CA ARG A 22 9.42 18.72 -7.28
C ARG A 22 8.16 19.44 -6.82
N ASN A 23 7.73 19.15 -5.59
CA ASN A 23 6.62 19.83 -4.93
C ASN A 23 5.31 19.79 -5.74
N VAL A 24 4.97 18.61 -6.27
CA VAL A 24 3.75 18.42 -7.06
C VAL A 24 2.62 17.96 -6.16
N GLU A 25 1.48 18.66 -6.22
CA GLU A 25 0.27 18.27 -5.50
C GLU A 25 -0.90 18.10 -6.49
N LEU A 26 -1.52 16.93 -6.43
CA LEU A 26 -2.84 16.69 -7.02
C LEU A 26 -3.84 16.54 -5.88
N ARG A 27 -4.91 17.34 -5.91
CA ARG A 27 -5.93 17.34 -4.87
C ARG A 27 -7.34 17.37 -5.44
N SER A 28 -8.25 16.59 -4.86
CA SER A 28 -9.69 16.64 -5.15
C SER A 28 -10.04 16.40 -6.62
N ILE A 29 -9.32 15.50 -7.29
CA ILE A 29 -9.53 15.16 -8.71
C ILE A 29 -10.30 13.85 -8.82
N LEU A 30 -11.29 13.81 -9.72
CA LEU A 30 -11.91 12.58 -10.20
C LEU A 30 -11.29 12.19 -11.55
N ILE A 31 -10.68 11.02 -11.61
CA ILE A 31 -10.19 10.39 -12.83
C ILE A 31 -11.14 9.24 -13.16
N THR A 32 -11.80 9.31 -14.31
CA THR A 32 -12.71 8.28 -14.80
C THR A 32 -12.49 8.10 -16.31
N PRO A 33 -12.49 6.87 -16.83
CA PRO A 33 -12.40 6.65 -18.26
C PRO A 33 -13.66 7.15 -18.97
N THR A 34 -13.47 7.66 -20.19
CA THR A 34 -14.55 7.82 -21.16
C THR A 34 -15.11 6.43 -21.51
N PRO A 35 -16.44 6.26 -21.65
CA PRO A 35 -17.02 5.00 -22.11
C PRO A 35 -16.34 4.48 -23.38
N GLY A 36 -15.96 3.21 -23.39
CA GLY A 36 -15.29 2.56 -24.53
C GLY A 36 -13.79 2.83 -24.65
N VAL A 37 -13.22 3.75 -23.86
CA VAL A 37 -11.78 4.05 -23.85
C VAL A 37 -11.17 3.48 -22.58
N LEU A 38 -10.24 2.54 -22.75
CA LEU A 38 -9.52 1.95 -21.65
C LEU A 38 -8.42 2.93 -21.20
N VAL A 39 -8.36 3.23 -19.91
CA VAL A 39 -7.28 4.00 -19.30
C VAL A 39 -6.26 3.00 -18.74
N PRO A 40 -5.05 2.90 -19.32
CA PRO A 40 -4.04 1.97 -18.81
C PRO A 40 -3.64 2.33 -17.38
N VAL A 41 -3.36 3.62 -17.14
CA VAL A 41 -2.98 4.13 -15.81
C VAL A 41 -3.78 5.37 -15.43
N GLY A 42 -4.23 5.50 -14.18
CA GLY A 42 -4.86 6.74 -13.71
C GLY A 42 -3.86 7.90 -13.58
N VAL A 43 -2.93 7.77 -12.64
CA VAL A 43 -1.81 8.70 -12.42
C VAL A 43 -0.50 7.98 -12.66
N ASP A 44 0.34 8.51 -13.55
CA ASP A 44 1.65 7.97 -13.89
C ASP A 44 2.72 9.02 -13.55
N ALA A 45 3.53 8.73 -12.53
CA ALA A 45 4.55 9.64 -12.01
C ALA A 45 5.95 9.02 -12.10
N GLU A 46 6.88 9.75 -12.72
CA GLU A 46 8.28 9.33 -12.89
C GLU A 46 9.23 10.51 -12.72
N ASP A 47 10.33 10.27 -12.00
CA ASP A 47 11.32 11.28 -11.64
C ASP A 47 10.66 12.48 -10.93
N VAL A 48 9.84 12.19 -9.92
CA VAL A 48 9.11 13.19 -9.12
C VAL A 48 9.49 13.08 -7.65
N HIS A 49 9.81 14.20 -7.01
CA HIS A 49 10.06 14.26 -5.57
C HIS A 49 9.01 15.15 -4.89
N ASP A 50 8.70 14.85 -3.63
CA ASP A 50 7.76 15.61 -2.82
C ASP A 50 6.35 15.64 -3.46
N LEU A 51 5.88 14.45 -3.86
CA LEU A 51 4.59 14.25 -4.52
C LEU A 51 3.46 14.06 -3.51
N ARG A 52 2.38 14.82 -3.65
CA ARG A 52 1.17 14.70 -2.82
C ARG A 52 -0.03 14.36 -3.69
N LEU A 53 -0.66 13.22 -3.42
CA LEU A 53 -1.89 12.75 -4.05
C LEU A 53 -2.99 12.68 -2.98
N LEU A 54 -3.86 13.68 -2.94
CA LEU A 54 -4.77 13.92 -1.83
C LEU A 54 -6.23 13.95 -2.30
N ASP A 55 -7.11 13.25 -1.60
CA ASP A 55 -8.57 13.35 -1.87
C ASP A 55 -8.93 13.00 -3.33
N LEU A 56 -8.16 12.13 -3.98
CA LEU A 56 -8.41 11.72 -5.37
C LEU A 56 -9.36 10.54 -5.44
N ARG A 57 -10.18 10.53 -6.49
CA ARG A 57 -10.97 9.35 -6.86
C ARG A 57 -10.53 8.88 -8.23
N VAL A 58 -10.14 7.62 -8.34
CA VAL A 58 -9.83 6.97 -9.62
C VAL A 58 -10.79 5.82 -9.80
N THR A 59 -11.53 5.82 -10.90
CA THR A 59 -12.45 4.73 -11.24
C THR A 59 -11.99 4.04 -12.52
N ARG A 60 -12.11 2.72 -12.57
CA ARG A 60 -11.89 1.87 -13.75
C ARG A 60 -10.59 2.16 -14.52
N TRP A 61 -9.58 1.34 -14.29
CA TRP A 61 -8.31 1.32 -15.02
C TRP A 61 -7.98 -0.11 -15.42
N GLN A 62 -7.00 -0.29 -16.31
CA GLN A 62 -6.53 -1.63 -16.67
C GLN A 62 -5.31 -2.07 -15.87
N ARG A 63 -4.23 -1.28 -15.92
CA ARG A 63 -2.93 -1.69 -15.37
C ARG A 63 -2.73 -1.22 -13.94
N ALA A 64 -2.77 0.10 -13.72
CA ALA A 64 -2.60 0.67 -12.39
C ALA A 64 -3.51 1.89 -12.18
N ALA A 65 -4.09 2.10 -11.00
CA ALA A 65 -4.73 3.38 -10.72
C ALA A 65 -3.67 4.47 -10.53
N ILE A 66 -2.58 4.13 -9.85
CA ILE A 66 -1.40 4.98 -9.64
C ILE A 66 -0.16 4.15 -9.92
N GLU A 67 0.75 4.66 -10.74
CA GLU A 67 2.05 4.05 -11.01
C GLU A 67 3.17 5.04 -10.66
N LEU A 68 4.15 4.60 -9.87
CA LEU A 68 5.29 5.38 -9.42
C LEU A 68 6.60 4.71 -9.87
N ARG A 69 7.55 5.54 -10.35
CA ARG A 69 8.91 5.13 -10.73
C ARG A 69 9.90 6.25 -10.38
N ASN A 70 11.08 5.93 -9.85
CA ASN A 70 12.10 6.93 -9.49
C ASN A 70 11.54 8.15 -8.73
N THR A 71 10.63 7.89 -7.79
CA THR A 71 9.83 8.93 -7.14
C THR A 71 10.05 8.85 -5.63
N SER A 72 10.22 9.99 -4.95
CA SER A 72 10.45 9.98 -3.49
C SER A 72 9.61 10.97 -2.72
N ASN A 73 9.50 10.75 -1.41
CA ASN A 73 8.75 11.58 -0.46
C ASN A 73 7.29 11.71 -0.90
N VAL A 74 6.65 10.56 -1.12
CA VAL A 74 5.30 10.49 -1.67
C VAL A 74 4.29 10.39 -0.54
N ARG A 75 3.31 11.28 -0.55
CA ARG A 75 2.15 11.20 0.33
C ARG A 75 0.90 10.94 -0.48
N VAL A 76 0.27 9.80 -0.22
CA VAL A 76 -1.02 9.41 -0.76
C VAL A 76 -2.01 9.38 0.40
N ALA A 77 -3.07 10.19 0.37
CA ALA A 77 -4.03 10.21 1.47
C ALA A 77 -5.46 10.43 1.02
N ARG A 78 -6.40 9.75 1.70
CA ARG A 78 -7.85 9.88 1.47
C ARG A 78 -8.26 9.61 0.03
N LEU A 79 -7.61 8.62 -0.59
CA LEU A 79 -7.96 8.21 -1.95
C LEU A 79 -9.16 7.26 -1.94
N THR A 80 -9.89 7.26 -3.06
CA THR A 80 -10.83 6.17 -3.41
C THR A 80 -10.47 5.62 -4.77
N LEU A 81 -9.88 4.42 -4.80
CA LEU A 81 -9.54 3.69 -6.01
C LEU A 81 -10.56 2.59 -6.22
N GLN A 82 -11.45 2.74 -7.20
CA GLN A 82 -12.52 1.78 -7.47
C GLN A 82 -12.35 1.14 -8.84
N GLY A 83 -11.86 -0.10 -8.85
CA GLY A 83 -11.59 -0.86 -10.06
C GLY A 83 -12.76 -1.76 -10.47
N ASP A 84 -12.40 -2.84 -11.14
CA ASP A 84 -13.24 -4.00 -11.40
C ASP A 84 -12.38 -5.27 -11.38
N ARG A 85 -12.94 -6.42 -11.79
CA ARG A 85 -12.20 -7.69 -11.83
C ARG A 85 -11.10 -7.75 -12.90
N GLN A 86 -11.04 -6.80 -13.82
CA GLN A 86 -10.00 -6.69 -14.84
C GLN A 86 -8.87 -5.73 -14.42
N ALA A 87 -9.13 -4.85 -13.45
CA ALA A 87 -8.12 -3.97 -12.88
C ALA A 87 -6.97 -4.77 -12.24
N SER A 88 -5.76 -4.58 -12.75
CA SER A 88 -4.58 -5.36 -12.34
C SER A 88 -3.96 -4.90 -11.03
N THR A 89 -3.79 -3.60 -10.81
CA THR A 89 -3.18 -3.08 -9.58
C THR A 89 -3.79 -1.75 -9.13
N GLY A 90 -4.00 -1.51 -7.85
CA GLY A 90 -4.40 -0.18 -7.36
C GLY A 90 -3.23 0.81 -7.41
N VAL A 91 -2.27 0.65 -6.51
CA VAL A 91 -1.02 1.43 -6.49
C VAL A 91 0.15 0.54 -6.82
N ARG A 92 0.89 0.87 -7.89
CA ARG A 92 2.08 0.16 -8.33
C ARG A 92 3.32 1.00 -8.09
N MET A 93 4.29 0.46 -7.34
CA MET A 93 5.60 1.06 -7.12
C MET A 93 6.66 0.17 -7.75
N ASN A 94 7.33 0.70 -8.76
CA ASN A 94 8.40 0.00 -9.47
C ASN A 94 9.76 0.35 -8.84
N GLU A 95 10.83 0.45 -9.63
CA GLU A 95 12.15 0.84 -9.18
C GLU A 95 12.25 2.31 -8.74
N GLY A 96 13.19 2.58 -7.84
CA GLY A 96 13.58 3.91 -7.40
C GLY A 96 12.54 4.64 -6.54
N VAL A 97 11.51 3.95 -6.05
CA VAL A 97 10.48 4.59 -5.22
C VAL A 97 10.90 4.61 -3.74
N ARG A 98 10.84 5.77 -3.09
CA ARG A 98 11.36 5.96 -1.72
C ARG A 98 10.40 6.75 -0.84
N ASN A 99 10.38 6.46 0.47
CA ASN A 99 9.66 7.24 1.49
C ASN A 99 8.20 7.53 1.08
N THR A 100 7.44 6.46 0.83
CA THR A 100 6.06 6.55 0.36
C THR A 100 5.10 6.19 1.49
N ARG A 101 4.13 7.06 1.76
CA ARG A 101 3.08 6.83 2.76
C ARG A 101 1.70 6.86 2.11
N ILE A 102 0.96 5.77 2.23
CA ILE A 102 -0.44 5.63 1.80
C ILE A 102 -1.32 5.59 3.06
N GLU A 103 -2.13 6.61 3.26
CA GLU A 103 -2.91 6.79 4.48
C GLU A 103 -4.41 6.86 4.19
N LYS A 104 -5.22 6.25 5.05
CA LYS A 104 -6.67 6.53 5.14
C LYS A 104 -7.38 6.46 3.78
N SER A 105 -6.97 5.51 2.94
CA SER A 105 -7.40 5.38 1.55
C SER A 105 -8.20 4.09 1.37
N ALA A 106 -9.16 4.11 0.45
CA ALA A 106 -10.02 2.98 0.13
C ALA A 106 -9.68 2.45 -1.26
N LEU A 107 -9.26 1.19 -1.33
CA LEU A 107 -9.02 0.43 -2.55
C LEU A 107 -10.09 -0.64 -2.67
N LEU A 108 -10.90 -0.55 -3.72
CA LEU A 108 -12.15 -1.28 -3.83
C LEU A 108 -12.18 -2.03 -5.17
N ILE A 109 -12.44 -3.33 -5.11
CA ILE A 109 -12.71 -4.22 -6.23
C ILE A 109 -11.56 -4.20 -7.25
N ILE A 110 -10.54 -5.02 -7.04
CA ILE A 110 -9.36 -5.11 -7.91
C ILE A 110 -9.06 -6.58 -8.17
N GLY A 111 -8.99 -6.96 -9.45
CA GLY A 111 -8.74 -8.35 -9.87
C GLY A 111 -7.33 -8.86 -9.57
N GLY A 112 -6.36 -7.96 -9.37
CA GLY A 112 -5.01 -8.27 -8.92
C GLY A 112 -4.67 -7.64 -7.56
N SER A 113 -3.55 -6.92 -7.51
CA SER A 113 -3.00 -6.41 -6.25
C SER A 113 -3.61 -5.06 -5.84
N GLY A 114 -3.88 -4.82 -4.56
CA GLY A 114 -4.27 -3.50 -4.06
C GLY A 114 -3.10 -2.53 -4.14
N VAL A 115 -2.03 -2.86 -3.41
CA VAL A 115 -0.72 -2.22 -3.52
C VAL A 115 0.29 -3.27 -3.97
N ALA A 116 1.07 -2.97 -5.01
CA ALA A 116 2.19 -3.79 -5.44
C ALA A 116 3.48 -2.98 -5.38
N ALA A 117 4.42 -3.39 -4.53
CA ALA A 117 5.67 -2.69 -4.32
C ALA A 117 6.87 -3.55 -4.72
N GLY A 118 7.83 -2.96 -5.42
CA GLY A 118 9.07 -3.64 -5.74
C GLY A 118 8.94 -4.70 -6.84
N LEU A 119 8.07 -4.46 -7.83
CA LEU A 119 7.94 -5.30 -9.03
C LEU A 119 8.48 -4.56 -10.27
N PRO A 120 9.79 -4.26 -10.30
CA PRO A 120 10.40 -3.46 -11.35
C PRO A 120 10.28 -4.15 -12.70
N SER A 121 10.08 -3.36 -13.74
CA SER A 121 10.11 -3.82 -15.13
C SER A 121 11.50 -3.72 -15.75
N SER A 122 12.42 -3.02 -15.08
CA SER A 122 13.76 -2.72 -15.55
C SER A 122 14.79 -3.69 -14.94
N PRO A 123 15.92 -3.95 -15.62
CA PRO A 123 17.02 -4.69 -15.02
C PRO A 123 17.53 -3.98 -13.77
N ALA A 124 18.02 -4.76 -12.79
CA ALA A 124 18.66 -4.18 -11.62
C ALA A 124 19.90 -3.37 -12.02
N PRO A 125 20.20 -2.26 -11.33
CA PRO A 125 21.44 -1.52 -11.56
C PRO A 125 22.65 -2.43 -11.35
N GLU A 126 23.72 -2.22 -12.12
CA GLU A 126 24.99 -2.92 -11.95
C GLU A 126 25.70 -2.42 -10.69
N ALA A 127 25.23 -2.88 -9.53
CA ALA A 127 25.82 -2.61 -8.23
C ALA A 127 26.42 -3.90 -7.66
N SER A 128 27.52 -3.76 -6.92
CA SER A 128 28.14 -4.87 -6.18
C SER A 128 27.25 -5.42 -5.06
N THR A 129 26.27 -4.63 -4.62
CA THR A 129 25.27 -4.99 -3.61
C THR A 129 23.87 -4.84 -4.20
N PRO A 130 23.00 -5.86 -4.09
CA PRO A 130 21.61 -5.75 -4.51
C PRO A 130 20.91 -4.63 -3.73
N THR A 131 20.37 -3.64 -4.44
CA THR A 131 19.58 -2.56 -3.84
C THR A 131 18.10 -2.86 -3.92
N PRO A 132 17.29 -2.53 -2.90
CA PRO A 132 15.84 -2.69 -2.99
C PRO A 132 15.24 -1.74 -4.02
N ALA A 133 14.27 -2.22 -4.80
CA ALA A 133 13.55 -1.40 -5.78
C ALA A 133 12.67 -0.34 -5.10
N VAL A 134 12.10 -0.66 -3.94
CA VAL A 134 11.30 0.25 -3.09
C VAL A 134 11.90 0.32 -1.68
N ASP A 135 11.90 1.49 -1.03
CA ASP A 135 12.39 1.63 0.34
C ASP A 135 11.51 2.61 1.14
N GLY A 136 11.22 2.30 2.40
CA GLY A 136 10.42 3.14 3.29
C GLY A 136 8.98 3.29 2.82
N LEU A 137 8.22 2.19 2.74
CA LEU A 137 6.80 2.17 2.40
C LEU A 137 5.95 2.00 3.65
N VAL A 138 5.01 2.92 3.89
CA VAL A 138 4.01 2.80 4.95
C VAL A 138 2.61 2.79 4.33
N ILE A 139 1.84 1.75 4.62
CA ILE A 139 0.42 1.61 4.28
C ILE A 139 -0.33 1.61 5.60
N ASP A 140 -1.10 2.66 5.86
CA ASP A 140 -1.68 2.93 7.17
C ASP A 140 -3.16 3.30 7.07
N GLY A 141 -3.99 2.67 7.90
CA GLY A 141 -5.39 3.06 8.01
C GLY A 141 -6.18 2.86 6.72
N CYS A 142 -5.75 1.95 5.84
CA CYS A 142 -6.38 1.77 4.52
C CYS A 142 -7.48 0.70 4.57
N ILE A 143 -8.45 0.83 3.66
CA ILE A 143 -9.49 -0.18 3.42
C ILE A 143 -9.17 -0.89 2.11
N PHE A 144 -9.13 -2.21 2.16
CA PHE A 144 -9.01 -3.08 0.98
C PHE A 144 -10.27 -3.94 0.89
N GLU A 145 -11.14 -3.67 -0.07
CA GLU A 145 -12.40 -4.41 -0.25
C GLU A 145 -12.37 -5.22 -1.55
N ARG A 146 -12.58 -6.54 -1.46
CA ARG A 146 -12.75 -7.43 -2.62
C ARG A 146 -11.61 -7.32 -3.63
N ILE A 147 -10.39 -7.40 -3.11
CA ILE A 147 -9.14 -7.35 -3.89
C ILE A 147 -8.54 -8.76 -3.91
N ALA A 148 -8.00 -9.20 -5.04
CA ALA A 148 -7.41 -10.53 -5.08
C ALA A 148 -6.25 -10.68 -4.08
N ILE A 149 -5.32 -9.72 -4.06
CA ILE A 149 -4.21 -9.66 -3.11
C ILE A 149 -4.06 -8.22 -2.60
N PRO A 150 -4.51 -7.87 -1.38
CA PRO A 150 -4.41 -6.51 -0.85
C PRO A 150 -3.02 -5.89 -0.98
N VAL A 151 -1.97 -6.63 -0.60
CA VAL A 151 -0.58 -6.16 -0.69
C VAL A 151 0.33 -7.25 -1.24
N THR A 152 1.05 -6.93 -2.32
CA THR A 152 2.11 -7.74 -2.92
C THR A 152 3.45 -7.02 -2.80
N ILE A 153 4.45 -7.68 -2.25
CA ILE A 153 5.80 -7.14 -2.07
C ILE A 153 6.81 -7.98 -2.86
N GLY A 154 7.62 -7.31 -3.67
CA GLY A 154 8.76 -7.88 -4.40
C GLY A 154 10.08 -7.46 -3.78
N SER A 155 10.85 -6.64 -4.50
CA SER A 155 12.08 -6.01 -4.02
C SER A 155 11.78 -4.75 -3.23
N ALA A 156 11.65 -4.88 -1.91
CA ALA A 156 11.36 -3.75 -1.04
C ALA A 156 12.06 -3.85 0.33
N LYS A 157 12.30 -2.70 0.95
CA LYS A 157 12.83 -2.60 2.32
C LYS A 157 11.98 -1.64 3.15
N ASP A 158 11.90 -1.88 4.47
CA ASP A 158 11.16 -1.07 5.45
C ASP A 158 9.71 -0.85 4.99
N VAL A 159 8.97 -1.95 4.92
CA VAL A 159 7.55 -1.94 4.53
C VAL A 159 6.70 -2.16 5.76
N ARG A 160 5.83 -1.20 6.07
CA ARG A 160 4.89 -1.27 7.20
C ARG A 160 3.46 -1.27 6.69
N ILE A 161 2.70 -2.30 7.08
CA ILE A 161 1.28 -2.45 6.76
C ILE A 161 0.53 -2.43 8.08
N GLU A 162 -0.02 -1.27 8.41
CA GLU A 162 -0.55 -0.99 9.73
C GLU A 162 -2.03 -0.63 9.67
N ARG A 163 -2.79 -1.14 10.64
CA ARG A 163 -4.16 -0.68 10.90
C ARG A 163 -5.02 -0.69 9.63
N CYS A 164 -4.83 -1.66 8.74
CA CYS A 164 -5.63 -1.77 7.52
C CYS A 164 -6.84 -2.67 7.77
N THR A 165 -8.00 -2.30 7.20
CA THR A 165 -9.18 -3.17 7.17
C THR A 165 -9.25 -3.86 5.81
N ILE A 166 -9.07 -5.17 5.80
CA ILE A 166 -9.04 -6.02 4.63
C ILE A 166 -10.30 -6.89 4.64
N VAL A 167 -11.12 -6.78 3.59
CA VAL A 167 -12.45 -7.42 3.53
C VAL A 167 -12.60 -8.19 2.22
N ASP A 168 -12.94 -9.45 2.34
CA ASP A 168 -13.16 -10.39 1.23
C ASP A 168 -11.99 -10.45 0.21
N PRO A 169 -10.71 -10.61 0.66
CA PRO A 169 -9.64 -10.92 -0.27
C PRO A 169 -9.85 -12.31 -0.90
N SER A 170 -9.46 -12.50 -2.17
CA SER A 170 -9.81 -13.74 -2.89
C SER A 170 -8.67 -14.72 -3.14
N ALA A 171 -7.44 -14.25 -3.36
CA ALA A 171 -6.29 -15.10 -3.64
C ALA A 171 -5.41 -15.28 -2.40
N ALA A 172 -4.93 -14.17 -1.84
CA ALA A 172 -4.17 -14.15 -0.59
C ALA A 172 -4.37 -12.81 0.12
N VAL A 173 -4.01 -12.73 1.41
CA VAL A 173 -4.02 -11.46 2.15
C VAL A 173 -2.72 -10.70 1.89
N PHE A 174 -1.60 -11.41 1.93
CA PHE A 174 -0.27 -10.89 1.64
C PHE A 174 0.47 -11.83 0.67
N GLU A 175 1.36 -11.26 -0.14
CA GLU A 175 2.22 -12.01 -1.06
C GLU A 175 3.63 -11.44 -1.05
N LEU A 176 4.63 -12.30 -0.81
CA LEU A 176 6.03 -12.04 -1.14
C LEU A 176 6.33 -12.65 -2.50
N ARG A 177 6.31 -11.83 -3.55
CA ARG A 177 6.52 -12.29 -4.93
C ARG A 177 7.99 -12.18 -5.30
N ARG A 178 8.58 -13.24 -5.84
CA ARG A 178 9.99 -13.20 -6.29
C ARG A 178 10.24 -12.05 -7.27
N PRO A 179 11.18 -11.12 -6.98
CA PRO A 179 11.52 -10.06 -7.91
C PRO A 179 12.33 -10.61 -9.09
N ALA A 180 12.46 -9.81 -10.16
CA ALA A 180 13.35 -10.16 -11.27
C ALA A 180 14.80 -10.30 -10.79
N ALA A 181 15.62 -11.07 -11.53
CA ALA A 181 16.99 -11.38 -11.13
C ALA A 181 17.81 -10.12 -10.78
N ARG A 182 18.68 -10.24 -9.77
CA ARG A 182 19.61 -9.20 -9.25
C ARG A 182 18.97 -8.07 -8.44
N TRP A 183 17.64 -7.99 -8.36
CA TRP A 183 16.99 -7.14 -7.37
C TRP A 183 17.05 -7.80 -5.98
N ALA A 184 17.19 -7.00 -4.93
CA ALA A 184 17.16 -7.50 -3.55
C ALA A 184 15.78 -8.10 -3.23
N THR A 185 15.72 -9.11 -2.38
CA THR A 185 14.47 -9.64 -1.82
C THR A 185 13.83 -8.66 -0.84
N ALA A 186 12.58 -8.92 -0.45
CA ALA A 186 11.90 -8.14 0.57
C ALA A 186 12.59 -8.29 1.93
N THR A 187 12.83 -7.18 2.62
CA THR A 187 13.43 -7.16 3.97
C THR A 187 12.71 -6.14 4.85
N ASP A 188 12.72 -6.35 6.17
CA ASP A 188 12.08 -5.46 7.15
C ASP A 188 10.59 -5.18 6.82
N VAL A 189 9.84 -6.21 6.42
CA VAL A 189 8.40 -6.11 6.17
C VAL A 189 7.65 -6.44 7.45
N ARG A 190 6.71 -5.58 7.87
CA ARG A 190 5.90 -5.76 9.08
C ARG A 190 4.43 -5.54 8.79
N ALA A 191 3.58 -6.41 9.34
CA ALA A 191 2.13 -6.27 9.30
C ALA A 191 1.53 -6.37 10.71
N SER A 192 0.91 -5.28 11.20
CA SER A 192 0.36 -5.23 12.56
C SER A 192 -0.88 -4.35 12.68
N GLY A 193 -1.75 -4.66 13.63
CA GLY A 193 -2.99 -3.92 13.90
C GLY A 193 -4.03 -4.05 12.78
N ASN A 194 -3.84 -4.95 11.82
CA ASN A 194 -4.76 -5.13 10.71
C ASN A 194 -6.01 -5.90 11.15
N LEU A 195 -7.14 -5.61 10.50
CA LEU A 195 -8.40 -6.32 10.66
C LEU A 195 -8.72 -7.01 9.32
N VAL A 196 -8.71 -8.33 9.29
CA VAL A 196 -8.91 -9.14 8.09
C VAL A 196 -10.16 -9.98 8.21
N THR A 197 -11.08 -9.86 7.25
CA THR A 197 -12.29 -10.70 7.18
C THR A 197 -12.54 -11.26 5.79
N TRP A 198 -13.13 -12.45 5.73
CA TRP A 198 -13.57 -13.05 4.47
C TRP A 198 -14.78 -13.97 4.65
N LYS A 199 -15.54 -14.15 3.56
CA LYS A 199 -16.61 -15.14 3.47
C LYS A 199 -16.06 -16.56 3.41
N VAL A 200 -16.89 -17.53 3.83
CA VAL A 200 -16.62 -18.96 3.70
C VAL A 200 -16.24 -19.30 2.25
N ASN A 201 -15.13 -20.04 2.08
CA ASN A 201 -14.54 -20.38 0.78
C ASN A 201 -14.15 -19.18 -0.10
N GLY A 202 -14.09 -17.97 0.47
CA GLY A 202 -13.78 -16.75 -0.26
C GLY A 202 -12.30 -16.51 -0.48
N LEU A 203 -11.43 -17.10 0.35
CA LEU A 203 -9.98 -16.90 0.37
C LEU A 203 -9.25 -18.22 0.08
N ALA A 204 -8.22 -18.20 -0.78
CA ALA A 204 -7.46 -19.39 -1.14
C ALA A 204 -6.23 -19.66 -0.23
N ARG A 205 -5.54 -18.60 0.21
CA ARG A 205 -4.36 -18.65 1.08
C ARG A 205 -4.37 -17.47 2.05
N LEU A 206 -3.79 -17.62 3.25
CA LEU A 206 -3.50 -16.45 4.08
C LEU A 206 -2.35 -15.64 3.46
N PHE A 207 -1.31 -16.36 3.08
CA PHE A 207 -0.04 -15.81 2.64
C PHE A 207 0.53 -16.64 1.48
N ILE A 208 1.14 -15.97 0.51
CA ILE A 208 1.92 -16.58 -0.57
C ILE A 208 3.36 -16.12 -0.42
N ASP A 209 4.30 -17.07 -0.39
CA ASP A 209 5.72 -16.78 -0.28
C ASP A 209 6.50 -17.47 -1.41
N ASP A 210 6.99 -16.66 -2.35
CA ASP A 210 7.89 -17.08 -3.42
C ASP A 210 9.34 -16.61 -3.19
N GLN A 211 9.62 -16.00 -2.03
CA GLN A 211 10.89 -15.40 -1.64
C GLN A 211 11.46 -16.07 -0.38
N PRO A 212 12.19 -17.19 -0.51
CA PRO A 212 12.66 -17.96 0.66
C PRO A 212 13.61 -17.20 1.60
N ASP A 213 14.29 -16.17 1.09
CA ASP A 213 15.21 -15.33 1.87
C ASP A 213 14.56 -14.05 2.41
N ALA A 214 13.26 -13.87 2.18
CA ALA A 214 12.48 -12.75 2.72
C ALA A 214 11.69 -13.21 3.95
N SER A 215 11.29 -12.25 4.76
CA SER A 215 10.34 -12.51 5.84
C SER A 215 9.38 -11.34 6.00
N ILE A 216 8.19 -11.66 6.50
CA ILE A 216 7.20 -10.70 6.95
C ILE A 216 6.93 -10.97 8.43
N ASP A 217 7.24 -9.97 9.26
CA ASP A 217 6.96 -10.02 10.68
C ASP A 217 5.48 -9.68 10.91
N PHE A 218 4.75 -10.65 11.47
CA PHE A 218 3.36 -10.48 11.85
C PHE A 218 3.28 -10.08 13.32
N GLY A 219 3.01 -8.80 13.56
CA GLY A 219 2.52 -8.33 14.85
C GLY A 219 1.09 -8.83 15.12
N PRO A 220 0.45 -8.39 16.22
CA PRO A 220 -0.94 -8.74 16.49
C PRO A 220 -1.86 -8.23 15.38
N ASN A 221 -2.63 -9.11 14.75
CA ASN A 221 -3.70 -8.76 13.82
C ASN A 221 -4.97 -9.54 14.17
N LEU A 222 -6.14 -9.02 13.79
CA LEU A 222 -7.42 -9.69 13.91
C LEU A 222 -7.77 -10.37 12.58
N TRP A 223 -8.02 -11.68 12.62
CA TRP A 223 -8.43 -12.48 11.47
C TRP A 223 -9.75 -13.16 11.79
N TRP A 224 -10.76 -12.91 10.98
CA TRP A 224 -12.06 -13.51 11.23
C TRP A 224 -12.76 -14.01 9.96
N ALA A 225 -13.27 -15.23 10.08
CA ALA A 225 -14.24 -15.79 9.17
C ALA A 225 -15.14 -16.74 9.97
N ALA A 226 -16.36 -16.98 9.49
CA ALA A 226 -17.31 -17.89 10.15
C ALA A 226 -16.80 -19.33 10.31
N THR A 227 -15.71 -19.70 9.62
CA THR A 227 -15.06 -21.03 9.68
C THR A 227 -13.76 -21.04 10.51
N MET A 228 -13.40 -19.95 11.20
CA MET A 228 -12.27 -19.98 12.13
C MET A 228 -12.59 -20.82 13.37
N PRO A 229 -11.59 -21.51 13.97
CA PRO A 229 -10.19 -21.59 13.55
C PRO A 229 -9.92 -22.67 12.49
N THR A 230 -10.91 -23.50 12.13
CA THR A 230 -10.75 -24.62 11.18
C THR A 230 -10.17 -24.16 9.84
N ALA A 231 -10.46 -22.93 9.42
CA ALA A 231 -9.92 -22.34 8.21
C ALA A 231 -8.40 -22.35 8.07
N LEU A 232 -7.67 -22.30 9.18
CA LEU A 232 -6.21 -22.34 9.14
C LEU A 232 -5.65 -23.63 8.53
N GLN A 233 -6.37 -24.75 8.67
CA GLN A 233 -5.92 -26.07 8.19
C GLN A 233 -5.78 -26.13 6.66
N TRP A 234 -6.55 -25.35 5.91
CA TRP A 234 -6.51 -25.32 4.45
C TRP A 234 -5.91 -24.03 3.86
N LEU A 235 -5.78 -22.97 4.67
CA LEU A 235 -5.20 -21.70 4.22
C LEU A 235 -3.68 -21.59 4.44
N GLY A 236 -3.07 -22.51 5.20
CA GLY A 236 -1.62 -22.60 5.40
C GLY A 236 -1.08 -22.07 6.72
N GLY A 237 -1.95 -21.66 7.67
CA GLY A 237 -1.53 -21.13 8.97
C GLY A 237 -0.77 -19.80 8.92
N PHE A 238 -0.17 -19.42 10.05
CA PHE A 238 0.74 -18.27 10.18
C PHE A 238 2.18 -18.76 10.31
N PRO A 239 3.19 -17.93 9.99
CA PRO A 239 4.60 -18.24 10.29
C PRO A 239 4.84 -18.53 11.77
N ASP A 240 5.80 -19.40 12.08
CA ASP A 240 6.10 -19.86 13.45
C ASP A 240 6.58 -18.72 14.37
N ASP A 241 7.17 -17.67 13.80
CA ASP A 241 7.67 -16.48 14.49
C ASP A 241 6.63 -15.35 14.60
N ALA A 242 5.41 -15.56 14.11
CA ALA A 242 4.34 -14.58 14.23
C ALA A 242 3.96 -14.33 15.71
N SER A 243 3.73 -13.06 16.05
CA SER A 243 3.10 -12.71 17.33
C SER A 243 1.72 -13.36 17.46
N PRO A 244 1.16 -13.49 18.67
CA PRO A 244 -0.19 -13.99 18.85
C PRO A 244 -1.23 -13.22 18.01
N GLN A 245 -2.01 -13.96 17.22
CA GLN A 245 -3.08 -13.42 16.38
C GLN A 245 -4.44 -13.53 17.08
N VAL A 246 -5.36 -12.61 16.80
CA VAL A 246 -6.74 -12.63 17.34
C VAL A 246 -7.65 -13.32 16.32
N LEU A 247 -8.19 -14.49 16.67
CA LEU A 247 -8.95 -15.35 15.76
C LEU A 247 -10.43 -15.54 16.16
N GLU A 248 -10.73 -15.32 17.44
CA GLU A 248 -12.02 -15.68 18.05
C GLU A 248 -13.03 -14.52 18.10
N VAL A 249 -12.65 -13.34 17.64
CA VAL A 249 -13.47 -12.13 17.71
C VAL A 249 -14.12 -11.87 16.35
N ASP A 250 -15.45 -12.01 16.26
CA ASP A 250 -16.23 -11.54 15.11
C ASP A 250 -16.33 -10.02 15.14
N PRO A 251 -15.70 -9.27 14.23
CA PRO A 251 -15.73 -7.82 14.29
C PRO A 251 -17.12 -7.21 14.01
N ARG A 252 -18.09 -7.99 13.50
CA ARG A 252 -19.46 -7.55 13.15
C ARG A 252 -19.46 -6.23 12.37
N LEU A 253 -18.69 -6.19 11.29
CA LEU A 253 -18.42 -4.97 10.53
C LEU A 253 -19.70 -4.30 10.00
N VAL A 254 -19.83 -2.99 10.25
CA VAL A 254 -20.90 -2.18 9.64
C VAL A 254 -20.67 -2.11 8.12
N PRO A 255 -21.66 -2.45 7.27
CA PRO A 255 -21.51 -2.38 5.83
C PRO A 255 -21.02 -1.01 5.33
N ARG A 256 -20.15 -1.02 4.31
CA ARG A 256 -19.53 0.15 3.65
C ARG A 256 -18.54 0.96 4.49
N SER A 257 -18.81 1.18 5.77
CA SER A 257 -17.88 1.87 6.66
C SER A 257 -16.82 0.93 7.23
N TYR A 258 -17.10 -0.38 7.27
CA TYR A 258 -16.25 -1.40 7.88
C TYR A 258 -15.80 -1.07 9.30
N ARG A 259 -16.63 -0.31 10.02
CA ARG A 259 -16.43 -0.06 11.45
C ARG A 259 -16.76 -1.35 12.21
N PRO A 260 -15.87 -1.86 13.06
CA PRO A 260 -16.22 -2.96 13.95
C PRO A 260 -17.28 -2.54 14.96
N LEU A 261 -18.20 -3.46 15.27
CA LEU A 261 -19.20 -3.27 16.34
C LEU A 261 -18.78 -3.96 17.63
N GLU A 262 -17.93 -4.98 17.58
CA GLU A 262 -17.35 -5.55 18.80
C GLU A 262 -16.24 -4.67 19.37
N ALA A 263 -16.30 -4.45 20.69
CA ALA A 263 -15.37 -3.60 21.40
C ALA A 263 -13.91 -4.09 21.29
N GLU A 264 -13.69 -5.40 21.38
CA GLU A 264 -12.37 -6.01 21.26
C GLU A 264 -11.76 -5.88 19.85
N ALA A 265 -12.59 -5.65 18.83
CA ALA A 265 -12.15 -5.45 17.46
C ALA A 265 -11.82 -3.99 17.12
N VAL A 266 -12.20 -3.02 17.98
CA VAL A 266 -11.99 -1.56 17.72
C VAL A 266 -10.51 -1.18 17.63
N GLY A 267 -9.64 -1.92 18.34
CA GLY A 267 -8.19 -1.71 18.28
C GLY A 267 -7.53 -2.15 16.96
N PHE A 268 -8.29 -2.70 16.02
CA PHE A 268 -7.78 -3.18 14.73
C PHE A 268 -8.42 -2.46 13.55
N GLY A 269 -7.68 -2.40 12.44
CA GLY A 269 -8.16 -1.88 11.17
C GLY A 269 -8.18 -0.35 11.08
N HIS A 270 -8.83 0.15 10.03
CA HIS A 270 -8.64 1.53 9.54
C HIS A 270 -9.09 2.65 10.47
N LEU A 271 -9.82 2.31 11.54
CA LEU A 271 -10.29 3.25 12.56
C LEU A 271 -9.52 3.13 13.87
N ALA A 272 -8.61 2.15 14.00
CA ALA A 272 -7.75 2.03 15.16
C ALA A 272 -6.87 3.29 15.28
N GLU A 273 -6.74 3.79 16.51
CA GLU A 273 -5.85 4.91 16.77
C GLU A 273 -4.40 4.47 16.57
N ALA A 274 -3.60 5.32 15.95
CA ALA A 274 -2.15 5.10 15.92
C ALA A 274 -1.62 5.40 17.33
N ASP A 275 -0.85 4.48 17.91
CA ASP A 275 -0.14 4.77 19.15
C ASP A 275 0.68 6.05 18.97
N ALA A 276 0.40 7.07 19.80
CA ALA A 276 0.98 8.40 19.71
C ALA A 276 2.52 8.44 19.90
N SER A 277 3.13 7.30 20.23
CA SER A 277 4.59 7.12 20.35
C SER A 277 5.31 7.02 19.00
N ALA A 278 4.60 6.74 17.90
CA ALA A 278 5.21 6.59 16.56
C ALA A 278 5.22 7.87 15.71
N SER A 279 4.65 8.99 16.18
CA SER A 279 4.49 10.23 15.39
C SER A 279 5.52 11.32 15.68
N LYS A 280 6.55 11.06 16.48
CA LYS A 280 7.53 12.09 16.88
C LYS A 280 8.60 12.43 15.85
N ASP A 281 8.57 11.86 14.65
CA ASP A 281 9.51 12.24 13.60
C ASP A 281 8.88 13.20 12.57
N VAL A 282 9.43 14.42 12.60
CA VAL A 282 9.39 15.53 11.63
C VAL A 282 8.18 16.46 11.70
N ASP A 283 8.23 17.43 12.64
CA ASP A 283 7.71 18.78 12.37
C ASP A 283 8.88 19.66 11.90
N PRO A 284 8.91 20.11 10.64
CA PRO A 284 10.01 20.94 10.12
C PRO A 284 9.89 22.42 10.52
N ARG A 285 9.27 22.72 11.67
CA ARG A 285 8.95 24.10 12.08
C ARG A 285 9.52 24.54 13.42
N ASP A 286 10.33 23.71 14.09
CA ASP A 286 11.04 24.15 15.29
C ASP A 286 12.48 24.55 14.97
N SER A 287 12.60 25.58 14.14
CA SER A 287 13.80 26.42 14.06
C SER A 287 13.37 27.84 14.42
N THR A 288 13.04 28.04 15.69
CA THR A 288 13.04 29.39 16.26
C THR A 288 14.49 29.82 16.38
N GLU A 289 14.91 30.67 15.44
CA GLU A 289 16.09 31.50 15.60
C GLU A 289 15.92 32.32 16.89
N ASP A 290 16.86 32.16 17.83
CA ASP A 290 17.03 33.08 18.94
C ASP A 290 17.35 34.49 18.40
N PRO A 291 16.68 35.56 18.87
CA PRO A 291 17.09 36.91 18.51
C PRO A 291 18.42 37.26 19.20
N PRO A 292 19.31 38.03 18.54
CA PRO A 292 20.60 38.38 19.12
C PRO A 292 20.43 39.26 20.36
N ASN A 293 21.05 38.81 21.44
CA ASN A 293 21.17 39.46 22.73
C ASN A 293 21.87 40.82 22.59
N PRO A 294 21.28 41.97 22.98
CA PRO A 294 22.02 43.21 23.08
C PRO A 294 22.78 43.19 24.42
N GLY A 295 24.07 42.90 24.36
CA GLY A 295 24.96 43.01 25.52
C GLY A 295 25.11 44.47 26.00
N PRO A 296 25.49 44.66 27.28
CA PRO A 296 25.56 45.96 27.97
C PRO A 296 26.66 46.89 27.46
#